data_AF-A0A920HTX9-F1
#
_entry.id   AF-A0A920HTX9-F1
#
_cell.length_a   1.000
_cell.length_b   1.000
_cell.length_c   1.000
_cell.angle_alpha   90.00
_cell.angle_beta   90.00
_cell.angle_gamma   90.00
#
_symmetry.space_group_name_H-M   'P 1'
#
loop_
_entity.id
_entity.type
_entity.pdbx_description
1 polymer ?
#
loop_
_entity_poly.entity_id
_entity_poly.type
_entity_poly.pdbx_seq_one_letter_code
_entity_poly.pdbx_strand_id
1 'polypeptide(L)'
;MKIISPYKLIIQTKKKKNNLASYDLVRRMRASFWVLAPLILRYGEARVSLPGGCAIGIRPINFYLSILEKMGASITIKDGYVKASVRNNLKPINYKLNFPSVGVTHFFFNDVIFS
;
A
#
# COMPACT_ATOMS: atom_id res chain seq x y z
N MET A 1 -6.68 10.98 15.14
CA MET A 1 -7.31 11.79 14.08
C MET A 1 -8.25 12.76 14.76
N LYS A 2 -8.17 14.06 14.47
CA LYS A 2 -9.09 15.06 15.01
C LYS A 2 -9.71 15.83 13.85
N ILE A 3 -11.03 15.81 13.76
CA ILE A 3 -11.79 16.63 12.82
C ILE A 3 -11.98 17.99 13.51
N ILE A 4 -11.50 19.07 12.88
CA ILE A 4 -11.54 20.42 13.47
C ILE A 4 -12.65 21.26 12.84
N SER A 5 -12.91 21.05 11.55
CA SER A 5 -13.98 21.69 10.79
C SER A 5 -14.34 20.79 9.59
N PRO A 6 -15.44 21.02 8.87
CA PRO A 6 -15.81 20.23 7.68
C PRO A 6 -14.72 20.21 6.59
N TYR A 7 -13.81 21.18 6.60
CA TYR A 7 -12.73 21.32 5.61
C TYR A 7 -11.33 21.11 6.20
N LYS A 8 -11.22 20.74 7.49
CA LYS A 8 -9.92 20.61 8.16
C LYS A 8 -9.83 19.32 8.98
N LEU A 9 -8.98 18.43 8.49
CA LEU A 9 -8.61 17.18 9.14
C LEU A 9 -7.16 17.25 9.63
N ILE A 10 -6.92 16.95 10.91
CA ILE A 10 -5.55 16.78 11.43
C ILE A 10 -5.29 15.30 11.73
N ILE A 11 -4.25 14.77 11.10
CA ILE A 11 -3.76 13.40 11.27
C ILE A 11 -2.42 13.46 11.99
N GLN A 12 -2.41 13.01 13.24
CA GLN A 12 -1.18 12.80 14.01
C GLN A 12 -0.98 11.30 14.20
N THR A 13 0.21 10.81 13.88
CA THR A 13 0.56 9.41 14.02
C THR A 13 1.54 9.23 15.17
N LYS A 14 1.11 8.58 16.25
CA LYS A 14 2.00 8.21 17.37
C LYS A 14 2.89 7.03 16.95
N LYS A 15 4.04 6.82 17.62
CA LYS A 15 4.98 5.68 17.41
C LYS A 15 4.38 4.29 17.76
N LYS A 16 3.06 4.11 17.78
CA LYS A 16 2.47 2.78 17.96
C LYS A 16 2.64 2.00 16.67
N LYS A 17 3.21 0.79 16.74
CA LYS A 17 3.32 -0.11 15.60
C LYS A 17 1.95 -0.72 15.33
N ASN A 18 1.25 -0.19 14.32
CA ASN A 18 0.07 -0.82 13.75
C ASN A 18 0.27 -0.91 12.24
N ASN A 19 0.69 -2.09 11.80
CA ASN A 19 1.02 -2.38 10.41
C ASN A 19 -0.01 -3.31 9.75
N LEU A 20 -1.19 -3.45 10.36
CA LEU A 20 -2.29 -4.28 9.86
C LEU A 20 -3.42 -3.41 9.29
N ALA A 21 -3.77 -3.63 8.02
CA ALA A 21 -5.03 -3.19 7.45
C ALA A 21 -5.97 -4.40 7.31
N SER A 22 -7.03 -4.43 8.13
CA SER A 22 -7.95 -5.56 8.23
C SER A 22 -8.86 -5.71 7.01
N TYR A 23 -9.41 -6.92 6.85
CA TYR A 23 -10.38 -7.24 5.80
C TYR A 23 -11.58 -6.28 5.80
N ASP A 24 -12.12 -5.94 6.97
CA ASP A 24 -13.27 -5.04 7.08
C ASP A 24 -13.02 -3.65 6.52
N LEU A 25 -11.78 -3.15 6.60
CA LEU A 25 -11.41 -1.86 6.03
C LEU A 25 -11.25 -1.97 4.51
N VAL A 26 -10.50 -2.96 4.04
CA VAL A 26 -10.16 -3.08 2.62
C VAL A 26 -11.38 -3.50 1.78
N ARG A 27 -12.27 -4.36 2.31
CA ARG A 27 -13.49 -4.77 1.60
C ARG A 27 -14.46 -3.61 1.38
N ARG A 28 -14.50 -2.64 2.30
CA ARG A 28 -15.39 -1.47 2.23
C ARG A 28 -14.86 -0.42 1.25
N MET A 29 -13.53 -0.24 1.20
CA MET A 29 -12.90 0.72 0.30
C MET A 29 -11.61 0.13 -0.28
N ARG A 30 -11.63 -0.16 -1.59
CA ARG A 30 -10.49 -0.73 -2.31
C ARG A 30 -9.22 0.13 -2.23
N ALA A 31 -9.37 1.46 -2.19
CA ALA A 31 -8.26 2.41 -2.03
C ALA A 31 -7.50 2.22 -0.71
N SER A 32 -8.12 1.59 0.30
CA SER A 32 -7.43 1.23 1.55
C SER A 32 -6.23 0.32 1.33
N PHE A 33 -6.14 -0.39 0.18
CA PHE A 33 -4.95 -1.16 -0.16
C PHE A 33 -3.68 -0.29 -0.29
N TRP A 34 -3.83 0.99 -0.66
CA TRP A 34 -2.69 1.88 -0.87
C TRP A 34 -1.90 2.20 0.39
N VAL A 35 -2.47 1.95 1.58
CA VAL A 35 -1.74 2.09 2.85
C VAL A 35 -0.58 1.09 2.97
N LEU A 36 -0.51 0.06 2.12
CA LEU A 36 0.60 -0.89 2.09
C LEU A 36 1.96 -0.20 1.90
N ALA A 37 2.06 0.76 0.97
CA ALA A 37 3.30 1.50 0.71
C ALA A 37 3.82 2.27 1.95
N PRO A 38 3.07 3.23 2.54
CA PRO A 38 3.54 3.98 3.70
C PRO A 38 3.74 3.10 4.95
N LEU A 39 3.02 1.98 5.08
CA LEU A 39 3.24 1.05 6.19
C LEU A 39 4.58 0.31 6.06
N ILE A 40 4.94 -0.18 4.86
CA ILE A 40 6.24 -0.82 4.62
C ILE A 40 7.37 0.20 4.82
N LEU A 41 7.24 1.41 4.27
CA LEU A 41 8.25 2.47 4.39
C LEU A 41 8.48 2.87 5.86
N ARG A 42 7.41 2.95 6.65
CA ARG A 42 7.51 3.39 8.04
C ARG A 42 7.98 2.29 9.00
N TYR A 43 7.51 1.06 8.81
CA TYR A 43 7.68 -0.01 9.79
C TYR A 43 8.59 -1.16 9.31
N GLY A 44 9.04 -1.14 8.05
CA GLY A 44 9.78 -2.22 7.41
C GLY A 44 8.92 -3.45 7.06
N GLU A 45 7.69 -3.51 7.54
CA GLU A 45 6.77 -4.61 7.31
C GLU A 45 5.31 -4.17 7.42
N ALA A 46 4.45 -4.80 6.63
CA ALA A 46 3.02 -4.54 6.60
C ALA A 46 2.21 -5.79 6.25
N ARG A 47 0.98 -5.85 6.79
CA ARG A 47 -0.01 -6.87 6.48
C ARG A 47 -1.31 -6.18 6.06
N VAL A 48 -1.71 -6.35 4.80
CA VAL A 48 -2.89 -5.68 4.23
C VAL A 48 -3.78 -6.73 3.58
N SER A 49 -5.08 -6.71 3.88
CA SER A 49 -6.03 -7.62 3.24
C SER A 49 -6.03 -7.43 1.72
N LEU A 50 -6.17 -8.51 0.96
CA LEU A 50 -6.42 -8.42 -0.46
C LEU A 50 -7.74 -7.67 -0.70
N PRO A 51 -7.77 -6.72 -1.65
CA PRO A 51 -9.05 -6.18 -2.09
C PRO A 51 -9.82 -7.28 -2.83
N GLY A 52 -11.10 -7.42 -2.52
CA GLY A 52 -11.96 -8.42 -3.15
C GLY A 52 -12.07 -8.25 -4.68
N GLY A 53 -12.64 -9.28 -5.32
CA GLY A 53 -13.03 -9.23 -6.72
C GLY A 53 -14.22 -8.29 -6.93
N CYS A 54 -14.17 -7.48 -7.98
CA CYS A 54 -15.28 -6.62 -8.38
C CYS A 54 -16.04 -7.30 -9.53
N ALA A 55 -17.37 -7.29 -9.49
CA ALA A 55 -18.23 -7.90 -10.52
C ALA A 55 -18.07 -7.27 -11.92
N ILE A 56 -17.50 -6.06 -12.00
CA ILE A 56 -17.40 -5.25 -13.23
C ILE A 56 -16.06 -5.48 -13.96
N GLY A 57 -15.13 -6.25 -13.35
CA GLY A 57 -13.85 -6.59 -13.98
C GLY A 57 -12.70 -6.76 -12.99
N ILE A 58 -11.65 -7.44 -13.46
CA ILE A 58 -10.45 -7.70 -12.66
C ILE A 58 -9.63 -6.41 -12.63
N ARG A 59 -9.49 -5.81 -11.45
CA ARG A 59 -8.45 -4.80 -11.20
C ARG A 59 -7.30 -5.53 -10.52
N PRO A 60 -6.28 -6.02 -11.26
CA PRO A 60 -5.24 -6.82 -10.66
C PRO A 60 -4.34 -5.97 -9.77
N ILE A 61 -4.00 -6.49 -8.60
CA ILE A 61 -2.99 -5.87 -7.73
C ILE A 61 -1.56 -6.31 -8.09
N ASN A 62 -1.42 -7.21 -9.06
CA ASN A 62 -0.15 -7.84 -9.44
C ASN A 62 0.93 -6.81 -9.78
N PHE A 63 0.56 -5.69 -10.42
CA PHE A 63 1.49 -4.61 -10.73
C PHE A 63 2.10 -3.96 -9.48
N TYR A 64 1.32 -3.82 -8.41
CA TYR A 64 1.81 -3.25 -7.15
C TYR A 64 2.81 -4.19 -6.49
N LEU A 65 2.48 -5.48 -6.47
CA LEU A 65 3.32 -6.51 -5.84
C LEU A 65 4.63 -6.69 -6.63
N SER A 66 4.56 -6.79 -7.96
CA SER A 66 5.74 -6.99 -8.80
C SER A 66 6.69 -5.80 -8.77
N ILE A 67 6.18 -4.58 -8.70
CA ILE A 67 7.02 -3.38 -8.55
C ILE A 67 7.69 -3.39 -7.16
N LEU A 68 6.94 -3.64 -6.09
CA LEU A 68 7.51 -3.74 -4.74
C LEU A 68 8.58 -4.82 -4.61
N GLU A 69 8.39 -5.99 -5.24
CA GLU A 69 9.39 -7.06 -5.29
C GLU A 69 10.66 -6.61 -6.02
N LYS A 70 10.52 -5.93 -7.17
CA LYS A 70 11.65 -5.34 -7.91
C LYS A 70 12.40 -4.28 -7.09
N MET A 71 11.70 -3.59 -6.20
CA MET A 71 12.29 -2.63 -5.25
C MET A 71 12.94 -3.30 -4.03
N GLY A 72 12.86 -4.63 -3.92
CA GLY A 72 13.51 -5.41 -2.85
C GLY A 72 12.60 -5.82 -1.69
N ALA A 73 11.27 -5.66 -1.82
CA ALA A 73 10.33 -6.19 -0.83
C ALA A 73 10.18 -7.71 -0.96
N SER A 74 10.14 -8.43 0.16
CA SER A 74 9.67 -9.81 0.22
C SER A 74 8.17 -9.83 0.43
N ILE A 75 7.42 -10.44 -0.49
CA ILE A 75 5.96 -10.48 -0.47
C ILE A 75 5.49 -11.93 -0.33
N THR A 76 4.48 -12.15 0.49
CA THR A 76 3.79 -13.44 0.61
C THR A 76 2.30 -13.22 0.75
N ILE A 77 1.51 -14.01 0.03
CA ILE A 77 0.06 -13.99 0.17
C ILE A 77 -0.35 -15.20 1.02
N LYS A 78 -0.96 -14.94 2.17
CA LYS A 78 -1.47 -16.00 3.06
C LYS A 78 -2.78 -15.57 3.72
N ASP A 79 -3.75 -16.47 3.74
CA ASP A 79 -5.07 -16.28 4.37
C ASP A 79 -5.83 -15.04 3.86
N GLY A 80 -5.67 -14.69 2.57
CA GLY A 80 -6.29 -13.49 2.00
C GLY A 80 -5.59 -12.17 2.35
N TYR A 81 -4.38 -12.22 2.93
CA TYR A 81 -3.56 -11.05 3.23
C TYR A 81 -2.27 -11.03 2.42
N VAL A 82 -1.91 -9.85 1.95
CA VAL A 82 -0.55 -9.52 1.51
C VAL A 82 0.29 -9.23 2.74
N LYS A 83 1.32 -10.02 2.96
CA LYS A 83 2.40 -9.73 3.90
C LYS A 83 3.59 -9.23 3.10
N ALA A 84 4.05 -8.03 3.39
CA ALA A 84 5.20 -7.44 2.73
C ALA A 84 6.23 -7.02 3.79
N SER A 85 7.50 -7.26 3.52
CA SER A 85 8.60 -6.88 4.40
C SER A 85 9.83 -6.45 3.59
N VAL A 86 10.64 -5.56 4.15
CA VAL A 86 11.91 -5.11 3.58
C VAL A 86 12.98 -5.15 4.66
N ARG A 87 14.15 -5.69 4.33
CA ARG A 87 15.24 -5.85 5.31
C ARG A 87 15.87 -4.51 5.70
N ASN A 88 16.08 -3.64 4.70
CA ASN A 88 16.66 -2.33 4.87
C ASN A 88 15.62 -1.30 4.43
N ASN A 89 15.78 -0.77 3.22
CA ASN A 89 14.85 0.16 2.59
C ASN A 89 14.46 -0.37 1.21
N LEU A 90 13.32 0.10 0.71
CA LEU A 90 12.95 -0.09 -0.70
C LEU A 90 13.95 0.67 -1.57
N LYS A 91 14.39 0.05 -2.66
CA LYS A 91 15.33 0.65 -3.62
C LYS A 91 14.57 1.35 -4.74
N PRO A 92 15.02 2.52 -5.20
CA PRO A 92 14.45 3.15 -6.38
C PRO A 92 14.68 2.28 -7.61
N ILE A 93 13.70 2.25 -8.51
CA ILE A 93 13.79 1.52 -9.78
C ILE A 93 13.30 2.39 -10.93
N ASN A 94 13.83 2.16 -12.13
CA ASN A 94 13.24 2.70 -13.34
C ASN A 94 12.21 1.69 -13.87
N TYR A 95 10.92 2.02 -13.75
CA TYR A 95 9.82 1.15 -14.15
C TYR A 95 8.86 1.86 -15.08
N LYS A 96 8.73 1.35 -16.32
CA LYS A 96 7.75 1.84 -17.29
C LYS A 96 6.42 1.10 -17.12
N LEU A 97 5.35 1.85 -16.89
CA LEU A 97 3.99 1.29 -16.91
C LEU A 97 3.51 1.17 -18.35
N ASN A 98 2.93 0.01 -18.69
CA ASN A 98 2.40 -0.26 -20.02
C ASN A 98 1.03 0.40 -20.26
N PHE A 99 0.43 1.02 -19.24
CA PHE A 99 -0.84 1.72 -19.30
C PHE A 99 -0.90 2.79 -18.21
N PRO A 100 -1.69 3.87 -18.39
CA PRO A 100 -1.84 4.92 -17.38
C PRO A 100 -2.71 4.42 -16.23
N SER A 101 -2.11 4.20 -15.05
CA SER A 101 -2.82 3.74 -13.84
C SER A 101 -2.70 4.74 -12.71
N VAL A 102 -3.80 5.43 -12.38
CA VAL A 102 -3.86 6.35 -11.23
C VAL A 102 -3.44 5.67 -9.93
N GLY A 103 -3.93 4.46 -9.70
CA GLY A 103 -3.66 3.75 -8.45
C GLY A 103 -2.22 3.32 -8.29
N VAL A 104 -1.60 2.80 -9.36
CA VAL A 104 -0.18 2.41 -9.32
C VAL A 104 0.68 3.65 -9.13
N THR A 105 0.40 4.72 -9.89
CA THR A 105 1.14 5.97 -9.73
C THR A 105 1.00 6.52 -8.31
N HIS A 106 -0.21 6.65 -7.77
CA HIS A 106 -0.42 7.17 -6.41
C HIS A 106 0.29 6.33 -5.34
N PHE A 107 0.29 5.01 -5.49
CA PHE A 107 0.92 4.08 -4.56
C PHE A 107 2.43 4.28 -4.44
N PHE A 108 3.11 4.57 -5.56
CA PHE A 108 4.56 4.75 -5.61
C PHE A 108 4.99 6.23 -5.60
N PHE A 109 4.05 7.16 -5.76
CA PHE A 109 4.34 8.61 -5.70
C PHE A 109 4.72 9.06 -4.29
N ASN A 110 4.17 8.40 -3.27
CA ASN A 110 4.60 8.62 -1.89
C ASN A 110 5.95 7.92 -1.67
N ASP A 111 7.01 8.72 -1.54
CA ASP A 111 8.33 8.41 -0.94
C ASP A 111 9.34 7.56 -1.73
N VAL A 112 9.04 7.10 -2.96
CA VAL A 112 10.05 6.37 -3.77
C VAL A 112 11.01 7.30 -4.51
N ILE A 113 10.69 8.60 -4.60
CA ILE A 113 11.47 9.58 -5.36
C ILE A 113 12.47 10.36 -4.49
N PHE A 114 12.38 10.27 -3.14
CA PHE A 114 13.20 11.10 -2.23
C PHE A 114 14.04 10.29 -1.24
N SER A 115 14.80 9.32 -1.75
CA SER A 115 15.95 8.74 -1.04
C SER A 115 17.23 9.02 -1.81
#